data_AF-J9GU72-F1
#
_entry.id   AF-J9GU72-F1
#
_cell.length_a   1.000
_cell.length_b   1.000
_cell.length_c   1.000
_cell.angle_alpha   90.00
_cell.angle_beta   90.00
_cell.angle_gamma   90.00
#
_symmetry.space_group_name_H-M   'P 1'
#
loop_
_entity.id
_entity.type
_entity.pdbx_description
1 polymer ?
#
loop_
_entity_poly.entity_id
_entity_poly.type
_entity_poly.pdbx_seq_one_letter_code
_entity_poly.pdbx_strand_id
1 'polypeptide(L)' 'MGNEGNGISDEVRDLVNRKLYIPNYPQGQDTSESLNVAIATAITCAEIRRQGITR' A
#
# COMPACT_ATOMS: atom_id res chain seq x y z
N MET A 1 6.74 1.44 0.93
CA MET A 1 6.07 0.26 1.50
C MET A 1 6.83 -0.15 2.75
N GLY A 2 6.14 -0.58 3.78
CA GLY A 2 6.78 -1.00 5.03
C GLY A 2 7.29 -2.42 4.98
N ASN A 3 8.11 -2.80 5.96
CA ASN A 3 8.42 -4.20 6.24
C ASN A 3 7.17 -4.94 6.74
N GLU A 4 7.06 -6.25 6.46
CA GLU A 4 5.91 -7.09 6.80
C GLU A 4 5.57 -7.11 8.29
N GLY A 5 6.57 -7.07 9.18
CA GLY A 5 6.35 -7.13 10.62
C GLY A 5 6.24 -5.77 11.29
N ASN A 6 7.00 -4.78 10.81
CA ASN A 6 7.15 -3.48 11.50
C ASN A 6 6.53 -2.30 10.74
N GLY A 7 6.09 -2.51 9.50
CA GLY A 7 5.61 -1.43 8.64
C GLY A 7 6.74 -0.45 8.26
N ILE A 8 6.36 0.81 8.03
CA ILE A 8 7.30 1.91 7.72
C ILE A 8 7.82 2.46 9.05
N SER A 9 9.11 2.72 9.19
CA SER A 9 9.64 3.32 10.43
C SER A 9 9.10 4.73 10.66
N ASP A 10 9.12 5.20 11.90
CA ASP A 10 8.51 6.50 12.24
C ASP A 10 9.24 7.66 11.57
N GLU A 11 10.57 7.60 11.47
CA GLU A 11 11.37 8.64 10.80
C GLU A 11 11.03 8.76 9.31
N VAL A 12 10.71 7.63 8.66
CA VAL A 12 10.29 7.61 7.25
C VAL A 12 8.82 8.00 7.12
N ARG A 13 7.95 7.61 8.06
CA ARG A 13 6.54 8.01 8.09
C ARG A 13 6.38 9.52 8.14
N ASP A 14 7.25 10.23 8.86
CA ASP A 14 7.24 11.70 8.95
C ASP A 14 7.54 12.40 7.61
N LEU A 15 8.24 11.73 6.70
CA LEU A 15 8.52 12.23 5.35
C LEU A 15 7.36 11.96 4.37
N VAL A 16 6.37 11.15 4.75
CA VAL A 16 5.25 10.77 3.86
C VAL A 16 4.19 11.87 3.84
N ASN A 17 4.13 12.61 2.73
CA ASN A 17 3.13 13.67 2.51
C ASN A 17 1.79 13.16 1.94
N ARG A 18 1.76 11.94 1.37
CA ARG A 18 0.57 11.34 0.76
C ARG A 18 0.55 9.85 1.04
N LYS A 19 -0.43 9.42 1.83
CA LYS A 19 -0.64 8.01 2.18
C LYS A 19 -1.58 7.38 1.16
N LEU A 20 -1.25 6.17 0.72
CA LEU A 20 -2.11 5.33 -0.13
C LEU A 20 -2.63 4.17 0.72
N TYR A 21 -3.89 3.78 0.50
CA TYR A 21 -4.53 2.66 1.17
C TYR A 21 -5.16 1.74 0.13
N ILE A 22 -4.85 0.45 0.21
CA ILE A 22 -5.51 -0.58 -0.58
C ILE A 22 -6.66 -1.11 0.29
N PRO A 23 -7.93 -0.92 -0.11
CA PRO A 23 -9.06 -1.38 0.67
C PRO A 23 -9.15 -2.90 0.67
N ASN A 24 -9.63 -3.46 1.78
CA ASN A 24 -9.95 -4.89 1.87
C ASN A 24 -11.05 -5.27 0.87
N TYR A 25 -10.96 -6.50 0.36
CA TYR A 25 -11.94 -7.07 -0.56
C TYR A 25 -12.27 -8.52 -0.18
N PRO A 26 -13.56 -8.88 -0.09
CA PRO A 26 -14.74 -8.01 -0.18
C PRO A 26 -14.86 -7.05 1.01
N GLN A 27 -15.46 -5.87 0.79
CA GLN A 27 -15.66 -4.90 1.85
C GLN A 27 -16.63 -5.42 2.92
N GLY A 28 -16.35 -5.12 4.19
CA GLY A 28 -17.22 -5.46 5.32
C GLY A 28 -17.16 -6.94 5.75
N GLN A 29 -16.23 -7.73 5.20
CA GLN A 29 -15.95 -9.08 5.68
C GLN A 29 -14.64 -9.12 6.44
N ASP A 30 -14.53 -10.09 7.35
CA ASP A 30 -13.26 -10.40 8.02
C ASP A 30 -12.28 -10.95 6.98
N THR A 31 -11.27 -10.14 6.69
CA THR A 31 -10.15 -10.50 5.81
C THR A 31 -8.85 -10.39 6.59
N SER A 32 -7.74 -10.83 5.98
CA SER A 32 -6.41 -10.54 6.51
C SER A 32 -6.26 -9.04 6.85
N GLU A 33 -5.55 -8.74 7.93
CA GLU A 33 -5.28 -7.37 8.37
C GLU A 33 -4.47 -6.58 7.33
N SER A 34 -3.65 -7.28 6.53
CA SER A 34 -2.87 -6.69 5.44
C SER A 34 -2.54 -7.70 4.33
N LEU A 35 -2.16 -7.16 3.17
CA LEU A 35 -1.58 -7.93 2.07
C LEU A 35 -0.08 -8.13 2.30
N ASN A 36 0.47 -9.19 1.71
CA ASN A 36 1.91 -9.32 1.53
C ASN A 36 2.48 -8.07 0.85
N VAL A 37 3.66 -7.62 1.30
CA VAL A 37 4.27 -6.36 0.82
C VAL A 37 4.54 -6.37 -0.69
N ALA A 38 4.95 -7.50 -1.26
CA ALA A 38 5.16 -7.61 -2.71
C ALA A 38 3.84 -7.47 -3.47
N ILE A 39 2.74 -8.02 -2.96
CA ILE A 39 1.41 -7.88 -3.56
C ILE A 39 0.91 -6.43 -3.46
N ALA A 40 1.01 -5.79 -2.30
CA ALA A 40 0.64 -4.39 -2.13
C ALA A 40 1.45 -3.47 -3.06
N THR A 41 2.74 -3.77 -3.24
CA THR A 41 3.62 -3.08 -4.19
C THR A 41 3.16 -3.26 -5.63
N ALA A 42 2.89 -4.51 -6.05
CA ALA A 42 2.45 -4.81 -7.40
C ALA A 42 1.15 -4.10 -7.78
N ILE A 43 0.15 -4.11 -6.89
CA ILE A 43 -1.13 -3.41 -7.09
C ILE A 43 -0.88 -1.90 -7.25
N THR A 44 -0.07 -1.31 -6.37
CA THR A 44 0.25 0.12 -6.41
C THR A 44 0.94 0.50 -7.72
N CYS A 45 1.94 -0.25 -8.15
CA CYS A 45 2.64 -0.02 -9.42
C CYS A 45 1.71 -0.17 -10.63
N ALA A 46 0.85 -1.20 -10.62
CA ALA A 46 -0.12 -1.43 -11.68
C ALA A 46 -1.10 -0.26 -11.80
N GLU A 47 -1.57 0.26 -10.68
CA GLU A 47 -2.51 1.39 -10.65
C GLU A 47 -1.86 2.70 -11.12
N ILE A 48 -0.64 3.01 -10.66
CA ILE A 48 0.12 4.18 -11.13
C ILE A 48 0.32 4.11 -12.65
N ARG A 49 0.72 2.94 -13.17
CA ARG A 49 0.88 2.72 -14.61
C ARG A 49 -0.45 2.87 -15.36
N ARG A 50 -1.53 2.30 -14.83
CA ARG A 50 -2.87 2.36 -15.44
C ARG A 50 -3.40 3.78 -15.54
N GLN A 51 -3.16 4.60 -14.52
CA GLN A 51 -3.55 6.02 -14.52
C GLN A 51 -2.71 6.87 -15.48
N GLY A 52 -1.69 6.30 -16.14
CA GLY A 52 -0.83 7.05 -17.04
C GLY A 52 -0.14 8.20 -16.32
N ILE A 53 0.16 8.05 -15.02
CA ILE A 53 0.97 9.02 -14.28
C ILE A 53 2.43 8.84 -14.73
N THR A 54 2.66 9.17 -15.99
CA THR A 54 3.93 9.59 -16.53
C THR A 54 3.89 11.11 -16.37
N ARG A 55 4.62 11.63 -15.38
CA ARG A 55 4.96 13.06 -15.39
C ARG A 55 5.87 13.35 -16.55
#